data_AF-A0A9N9CGM1-F1
#
_entry.id   AF-A0A9N9CGM1-F1
#
_cell.length_a   1.000
_cell.length_b   1.000
_cell.length_c   1.000
_cell.angle_alpha   90.00
_cell.angle_beta   90.00
_cell.angle_gamma   90.00
#
_symmetry.space_group_name_H-M   'P 1'
#
loop_
_entity.id
_entity.type
_entity.pdbx_description
1 polymer ?
#
loop_
_entity_poly.entity_id
_entity_poly.type
_entity_poly.pdbx_seq_one_letter_code
_entity_poly.pdbx_strand_id
1 'polypeptide(L)'
;MCLSRKDWGNESKKSDEWFSSLQYLHCNINDLSISESFLDPGSEFGSLNDSTINALGWEADNLSNFNIKGSSKHITESLGWFTDVPVSIKDKNGKTVTATGNFTRIDNGEPKPMLCLGMTWIRKVQGILDPNKNQFQIKLHGKSYIIPTFSKAPIAKDPPKDIETSEALDSNLSSEEFKKK
;
A
#
# COMPACT_ATOMS: atom_id res chain seq x y z
N MET A 1 11.89 35.26 -0.29
CA MET A 1 11.55 33.89 0.15
C MET A 1 11.32 33.06 -1.09
N CYS A 2 12.26 32.20 -1.47
CA CYS A 2 12.06 31.25 -2.56
C CYS A 2 11.21 30.09 -2.02
N LEU A 3 9.95 30.01 -2.43
CA LEU A 3 9.13 28.82 -2.24
C LEU A 3 9.70 27.75 -3.16
N SER A 4 10.47 26.81 -2.60
CA SER A 4 10.87 25.59 -3.32
C SER A 4 9.60 24.87 -3.74
N ARG A 5 9.39 24.72 -5.07
CA ARG A 5 8.45 23.75 -5.61
C ARG A 5 8.91 22.39 -5.11
N LYS A 6 8.22 21.82 -4.14
CA LYS A 6 8.40 20.40 -3.78
C LYS A 6 8.12 19.62 -5.07
N ASP A 7 9.09 18.86 -5.56
CA ASP A 7 9.03 18.08 -6.80
C ASP A 7 8.04 16.91 -6.67
N TRP A 8 6.75 17.24 -6.60
CA TRP A 8 5.63 16.32 -6.42
C TRP A 8 5.58 15.24 -7.51
N GLY A 9 5.97 15.61 -8.73
CA GLY A 9 6.07 14.69 -9.87
C GLY A 9 7.14 13.61 -9.69
N ASN A 10 8.31 13.95 -9.14
CA ASN A 10 9.40 12.99 -8.96
C ASN A 10 9.14 12.07 -7.77
N GLU A 11 8.62 12.60 -6.67
CA GLU A 11 8.33 11.80 -5.49
C GLU A 11 7.18 10.81 -5.72
N SER A 12 6.13 11.21 -6.48
CA SER A 12 5.04 10.29 -6.84
C SER A 12 5.46 9.25 -7.89
N LYS A 13 6.34 9.60 -8.83
CA LYS A 13 6.92 8.60 -9.74
C LYS A 13 7.76 7.56 -8.98
N LYS A 14 8.55 8.00 -8.00
CA LYS A 14 9.38 7.12 -7.18
C LYS A 14 8.56 6.15 -6.32
N SER A 15 7.41 6.58 -5.79
CA SER A 15 6.52 5.67 -5.06
C SER A 15 5.87 4.63 -5.97
N ASP A 16 5.41 5.04 -7.15
CA ASP A 16 4.74 4.14 -8.09
C ASP A 16 5.72 3.10 -8.65
N GLU A 17 6.95 3.51 -8.94
CA GLU A 17 8.03 2.61 -9.35
C GLU A 17 8.37 1.61 -8.25
N TRP A 18 8.45 2.05 -7.00
CA TRP A 18 8.65 1.15 -5.86
C TRP A 18 7.53 0.12 -5.74
N PHE A 19 6.25 0.55 -5.75
CA PHE A 19 5.11 -0.37 -5.69
C PHE A 19 5.05 -1.34 -6.88
N SER A 20 5.54 -0.93 -8.05
CA SER A 20 5.61 -1.77 -9.26
C SER A 20 6.71 -2.83 -9.17
N SER A 21 7.74 -2.60 -8.36
CA SER A 21 8.84 -3.56 -8.13
C SER A 21 8.48 -4.69 -7.16
N LEU A 22 7.42 -4.52 -6.37
CA LEU A 22 7.00 -5.48 -5.36
C LEU A 22 6.31 -6.70 -5.97
N GLN A 23 6.44 -7.83 -5.26
CA GLN A 23 5.68 -9.04 -5.54
C GLN A 23 4.42 -9.07 -4.68
N TYR A 24 3.29 -9.31 -5.33
CA TYR A 24 1.98 -9.39 -4.71
C TYR A 24 1.51 -10.84 -4.64
N LEU A 25 0.65 -11.13 -3.68
CA LEU A 25 -0.04 -12.40 -3.57
C LEU A 25 -1.41 -12.22 -2.93
N HIS A 26 -2.23 -13.25 -3.09
CA HIS A 26 -3.51 -13.37 -2.43
C HIS A 26 -3.34 -13.95 -1.03
N CYS A 27 -3.80 -13.23 -0.02
CA CYS A 27 -3.81 -13.68 1.36
C CYS A 27 -5.22 -13.58 1.93
N ASN A 28 -5.47 -14.37 2.97
CA ASN A 28 -6.63 -14.23 3.82
C ASN A 28 -6.18 -13.99 5.26
N ILE A 29 -6.86 -13.08 5.95
CA ILE A 29 -6.82 -12.96 7.41
C ILE A 29 -8.21 -13.30 7.91
N ASN A 30 -8.35 -14.41 8.63
CA ASN A 30 -9.65 -15.03 8.90
C ASN A 30 -10.47 -15.18 7.59
N ASP A 31 -11.66 -14.61 7.56
CA ASP A 31 -12.57 -14.63 6.40
C ASP A 31 -12.36 -13.45 5.44
N LEU A 32 -11.49 -12.49 5.79
CA LEU A 32 -11.18 -11.34 4.94
C LEU A 32 -10.15 -11.73 3.88
N SER A 33 -10.58 -11.70 2.62
CA SER A 33 -9.73 -11.90 1.46
C SER A 33 -9.06 -10.59 1.02
N ILE A 34 -7.73 -10.61 0.93
CA ILE A 34 -6.90 -9.47 0.53
C ILE A 34 -6.16 -9.85 -0.74
N SER A 35 -6.67 -9.38 -1.87
CA SER A 35 -6.15 -9.74 -3.20
C SER A 35 -4.80 -9.15 -3.53
N GLU A 36 -4.42 -8.04 -2.87
CA GLU A 36 -3.21 -7.28 -3.16
C GLU A 36 -2.31 -7.15 -1.93
N SER A 37 -2.10 -8.26 -1.23
CA SER A 37 -1.05 -8.33 -0.22
C SER A 37 0.31 -8.32 -0.91
N PHE A 38 1.34 -7.74 -0.32
CA PHE A 38 2.65 -7.63 -0.95
C PHE A 38 3.79 -8.05 -0.02
N LEU A 39 4.86 -8.57 -0.63
CA LEU A 39 6.10 -8.94 0.04
C LEU A 39 7.05 -7.77 0.01
N ASP A 40 7.45 -7.27 1.18
CA ASP A 40 8.44 -6.20 1.30
C ASP A 40 9.61 -6.64 2.19
N PRO A 41 10.65 -7.25 1.61
CA PRO A 41 11.87 -7.60 2.34
C PRO A 41 12.62 -6.37 2.90
N GLY A 42 12.32 -5.16 2.42
CA GLY A 42 12.90 -3.91 2.91
C GLY A 42 12.25 -3.39 4.18
N SER A 43 11.02 -3.83 4.50
CA SER A 43 10.34 -3.50 5.74
C SER A 43 10.65 -4.56 6.81
N GLU A 44 11.15 -4.15 7.97
CA GLU A 44 11.40 -5.08 9.08
C GLU A 44 10.10 -5.73 9.57
N PHE A 45 9.03 -4.94 9.68
CA PHE A 45 7.73 -5.35 10.19
C PHE A 45 6.69 -5.44 9.07
N GLY A 46 5.73 -6.35 9.22
CA GLY A 46 4.53 -6.31 8.40
C GLY A 46 3.57 -5.21 8.86
N SER A 47 2.68 -4.77 7.97
CA SER A 47 1.69 -3.75 8.28
C SER A 47 0.30 -4.06 7.72
N LEU A 48 -0.71 -3.57 8.42
CA LEU A 48 -2.12 -3.60 8.06
C LEU A 48 -2.60 -2.17 7.94
N ASN A 49 -3.31 -1.82 6.86
CA ASN A 49 -3.90 -0.50 6.77
C ASN A 49 -5.24 -0.40 7.52
N ASP A 50 -5.68 0.82 7.76
CA ASP A 50 -6.96 1.11 8.43
C ASP A 50 -8.15 0.41 7.80
N SER A 51 -8.20 0.33 6.46
CA SER A 51 -9.25 -0.40 5.75
C SER A 51 -9.28 -1.89 6.09
N THR A 52 -8.13 -2.55 6.25
CA THR A 52 -8.06 -3.95 6.70
C THR A 52 -8.55 -4.10 8.13
N ILE A 53 -8.10 -3.24 9.05
CA ILE A 53 -8.50 -3.30 10.47
C ILE A 53 -10.00 -3.07 10.63
N ASN A 54 -10.54 -2.05 9.96
CA ASN A 54 -11.96 -1.73 9.98
C ASN A 54 -12.81 -2.88 9.41
N ALA A 55 -12.36 -3.53 8.34
CA ALA A 55 -13.06 -4.68 7.77
C ALA A 55 -13.06 -5.91 8.69
N LEU A 56 -12.01 -6.08 9.49
CA LEU A 56 -11.93 -7.15 10.51
C LEU A 56 -12.70 -6.82 11.79
N GLY A 57 -13.03 -5.54 12.02
CA GLY A 57 -13.64 -5.07 13.26
C GLY A 57 -12.72 -5.24 14.47
N TRP A 58 -11.41 -5.17 14.27
CA TRP A 58 -10.42 -5.39 15.32
C TRP A 58 -10.00 -4.10 16.01
N GLU A 59 -9.70 -4.23 17.30
CA GLU A 59 -8.98 -3.24 18.08
C GLU A 59 -7.53 -3.69 18.27
N ALA A 60 -6.60 -2.74 18.36
CA ALA A 60 -5.19 -3.08 18.53
C ALA A 60 -4.96 -3.76 19.89
N ASP A 61 -4.15 -4.83 19.92
CA ASP A 61 -3.79 -5.52 21.17
C ASP A 61 -3.06 -4.57 22.12
N ASN A 62 -2.21 -3.71 21.54
CA ASN A 62 -1.46 -2.69 22.24
C ASN A 62 -1.33 -1.44 21.37
N LEU A 63 -1.44 -0.27 21.99
CA LEU A 63 -1.08 1.00 21.35
C LEU A 63 0.43 1.05 21.13
N SER A 64 0.85 1.60 20.00
CA SER A 64 2.27 1.78 19.67
C SER A 64 2.70 3.19 20.04
N ASN A 65 3.81 3.30 20.77
CA ASN A 65 4.42 4.59 21.10
C ASN A 65 5.60 4.93 20.17
N PHE A 66 5.74 4.19 19.06
CA PHE A 66 6.89 4.31 18.16
C PHE A 66 6.48 4.95 16.84
N ASN A 67 7.22 5.99 16.44
CA ASN A 67 7.13 6.50 15.08
C ASN A 67 7.86 5.53 14.13
N ILE A 68 7.09 4.89 13.25
CA ILE A 68 7.66 4.11 12.15
C ILE A 68 8.13 5.11 11.09
N LYS A 69 9.44 5.23 10.95
CA LYS A 69 10.04 6.00 9.87
C LYS A 69 9.99 5.18 8.58
N GLY A 70 8.88 5.29 7.86
CA GLY A 70 8.71 4.71 6.53
C GLY A 70 9.34 5.57 5.43
N SER A 71 9.61 4.95 4.28
CA SER A 71 10.02 5.62 3.04
C SER A 71 8.84 6.26 2.27
N SER A 72 7.61 6.05 2.72
CA SER A 72 6.40 6.61 2.11
C SER A 72 5.94 7.88 2.84
N LYS A 73 5.39 8.84 2.08
CA LYS A 73 4.81 10.08 2.62
C LYS A 73 3.54 9.88 3.45
N HIS A 74 2.99 8.67 3.44
CA HIS A 74 1.68 8.37 4.02
C HIS A 74 1.79 7.67 5.37
N ILE A 75 2.88 6.93 5.63
CA ILE A 75 3.07 6.24 6.91
C ILE A 75 3.71 7.21 7.89
N THR A 76 2.87 7.93 8.61
CA THR A 76 3.31 8.98 9.54
C THR A 76 3.51 8.43 10.95
N GLU A 77 2.67 7.49 11.39
CA GLU A 77 2.67 6.93 12.75
C GLU A 77 2.20 5.47 12.78
N SER A 78 2.75 4.66 13.69
CA SER A 78 2.21 3.33 14.03
C SER A 78 1.09 3.53 15.04
N LEU A 79 -0.13 3.09 14.71
CA LEU A 79 -1.30 3.34 15.57
C LEU A 79 -1.56 2.20 16.57
N GLY A 80 -0.84 1.08 16.45
CA GLY A 80 -1.03 -0.10 17.30
C GLY A 80 -0.43 -1.36 16.72
N TRP A 81 -0.35 -2.40 17.55
CA TRP A 81 0.16 -3.73 17.18
C TRP A 81 -0.94 -4.77 17.24
N PHE A 82 -0.89 -5.69 16.27
CA PHE A 82 -1.67 -6.92 16.24
C PHE A 82 -0.70 -8.09 16.25
N THR A 83 -0.86 -8.98 17.21
CA THR A 83 0.01 -10.12 17.44
C THR A 83 -0.68 -11.41 17.06
N ASP A 84 0.12 -12.40 16.64
CA ASP A 84 -0.35 -13.73 16.26
C ASP A 84 -1.49 -13.76 15.21
N VAL A 85 -1.54 -12.74 14.35
CA VAL A 85 -2.52 -12.62 13.26
C VAL A 85 -2.34 -13.79 12.28
N PRO A 86 -3.38 -14.61 12.04
CA PRO A 86 -3.28 -15.76 11.14
C PRO A 86 -3.35 -15.31 9.68
N VAL A 87 -2.24 -15.43 8.96
CA VAL A 87 -2.20 -15.18 7.51
C VAL A 87 -2.29 -16.51 6.80
N SER A 88 -3.36 -16.69 6.04
CA SER A 88 -3.63 -17.88 5.23
C SER A 88 -3.37 -17.59 3.76
N ILE A 89 -2.67 -18.50 3.09
CA ILE A 89 -2.26 -18.35 1.69
C ILE A 89 -2.49 -19.68 0.97
N LYS A 90 -2.87 -19.63 -0.31
CA LYS A 90 -3.00 -20.83 -1.14
C LYS A 90 -1.68 -21.12 -1.86
N ASP A 91 -1.25 -22.37 -1.81
CA ASP A 91 -0.16 -22.85 -2.66
C ASP A 91 -0.62 -23.02 -4.12
N LYS A 92 0.33 -23.32 -5.00
CA LYS A 92 0.07 -23.55 -6.44
C LYS A 92 -0.93 -24.67 -6.73
N ASN A 93 -1.17 -25.58 -5.78
CA ASN A 93 -2.14 -26.68 -5.91
C ASN A 93 -3.50 -26.33 -5.30
N GLY A 94 -3.69 -25.09 -4.82
CA GLY A 94 -4.89 -24.63 -4.13
C GLY A 94 -4.97 -25.02 -2.65
N LYS A 95 -3.93 -25.67 -2.10
CA LYS A 95 -3.89 -26.02 -0.67
C LYS A 95 -3.67 -24.77 0.15
N THR A 96 -4.53 -24.55 1.14
CA THR A 96 -4.37 -23.46 2.10
C THR A 96 -3.35 -23.82 3.16
N VAL A 97 -2.46 -22.86 3.47
CA VAL A 97 -1.48 -22.92 4.54
C VAL A 97 -1.54 -21.64 5.34
N THR A 98 -1.34 -21.74 6.65
CA THR A 98 -1.49 -20.60 7.58
C THR A 98 -0.24 -20.45 8.43
N ALA A 99 0.20 -19.21 8.61
CA ALA A 99 1.26 -18.84 9.53
C ALA A 99 0.90 -17.56 10.26
N THR A 100 1.17 -17.50 11.57
CA THR A 100 0.87 -16.31 12.36
C THR A 100 1.95 -15.23 12.17
N GLY A 101 1.57 -13.97 12.28
CA GLY A 101 2.47 -12.82 12.17
C GLY A 101 2.12 -11.69 13.13
N ASN A 102 3.09 -10.82 13.38
CA ASN A 102 2.86 -9.59 14.11
C ASN A 102 2.89 -8.42 13.12
N PHE A 103 1.90 -7.54 13.22
CA PHE A 103 1.68 -6.47 12.26
C PHE A 103 1.40 -5.15 12.97
N THR A 104 1.93 -4.07 12.41
CA THR A 104 1.57 -2.71 12.84
C THR A 104 0.38 -2.19 12.05
N ARG A 105 -0.49 -1.44 12.72
CA ARG A 105 -1.48 -0.59 12.05
C ARG A 105 -0.78 0.59 11.38
N ILE A 106 -1.14 0.91 10.14
CA ILE A 106 -0.75 2.14 9.44
C ILE A 106 -1.99 2.82 8.86
N ASP A 107 -2.02 4.15 8.91
CA ASP A 107 -2.89 4.93 8.03
C ASP A 107 -2.13 5.22 6.74
N ASN A 108 -2.69 4.78 5.61
CA ASN A 108 -2.16 5.09 4.28
C ASN A 108 -3.16 5.85 3.40
N GLY A 109 -4.35 6.20 3.93
CA GLY A 109 -5.43 6.81 3.17
C GLY A 109 -6.07 5.93 2.08
N GLU A 110 -5.66 4.67 1.93
CA GLU A 110 -6.20 3.77 0.90
C GLU A 110 -7.50 3.11 1.38
N PRO A 111 -8.60 3.19 0.59
CA PRO A 111 -9.89 2.61 0.97
C PRO A 111 -9.94 1.09 0.82
N LYS A 112 -8.94 0.48 0.17
CA LYS A 112 -8.86 -0.98 -0.03
C LYS A 112 -8.07 -1.63 1.10
N PRO A 113 -8.47 -2.81 1.60
CA PRO A 113 -7.66 -3.60 2.51
C PRO A 113 -6.28 -3.91 1.90
N MET A 114 -5.23 -3.70 2.69
CA MET A 114 -3.84 -4.00 2.34
C MET A 114 -3.14 -4.73 3.48
N LEU A 115 -2.24 -5.62 3.10
CA LEU A 115 -1.35 -6.36 3.98
C LEU A 115 0.07 -6.34 3.41
N CYS A 116 0.99 -5.75 4.16
CA CYS A 116 2.43 -5.85 3.92
C CYS A 116 2.99 -7.02 4.71
N LEU A 117 3.61 -7.97 4.02
CA LEU A 117 4.38 -9.05 4.60
C LEU A 117 5.86 -8.63 4.64
N GLY A 118 6.26 -8.06 5.78
CA GLY A 118 7.63 -7.63 6.04
C GLY A 118 8.60 -8.78 6.34
N MET A 119 9.87 -8.43 6.46
CA MET A 119 11.00 -9.36 6.62
C MET A 119 10.86 -10.28 7.83
N THR A 120 10.32 -9.79 8.96
CA THR A 120 10.08 -10.64 10.15
C THR A 120 9.16 -11.83 9.82
N TRP A 121 8.07 -11.60 9.10
CA TRP A 121 7.15 -12.66 8.70
C TRP A 121 7.77 -13.57 7.64
N ILE A 122 8.44 -12.99 6.64
CA ILE A 122 9.15 -13.73 5.59
C ILE A 122 10.17 -14.70 6.21
N ARG A 123 10.98 -14.25 7.18
CA ARG A 123 11.94 -15.10 7.90
C ARG A 123 11.25 -16.21 8.69
N LYS A 124 10.14 -15.89 9.39
CA LYS A 124 9.37 -16.86 10.17
C LYS A 124 8.90 -18.03 9.33
N VAL A 125 8.48 -17.78 8.09
CA VAL A 125 8.06 -18.83 7.14
C VAL A 125 9.21 -19.39 6.28
N GLN A 126 10.46 -19.03 6.59
CA GLN A 126 11.65 -19.37 5.80
C GLN A 126 11.47 -19.03 4.30
N GLY A 127 10.90 -17.86 4.06
CA GLY A 127 10.47 -17.40 2.75
C GLY A 127 11.64 -17.11 1.81
N ILE A 128 11.55 -17.62 0.58
CA ILE A 128 12.47 -17.31 -0.53
C ILE A 128 11.64 -16.77 -1.68
N LEU A 129 11.90 -15.52 -2.07
CA LEU A 129 11.24 -14.85 -3.18
C LEU A 129 11.99 -15.08 -4.49
N ASP A 130 11.30 -15.55 -5.52
CA ASP A 130 11.79 -15.68 -6.89
C ASP A 130 10.87 -14.88 -7.83
N PRO A 131 11.09 -13.55 -7.97
CA PRO A 131 10.26 -12.68 -8.81
C PRO A 131 10.28 -13.10 -10.29
N ASN A 132 11.38 -13.68 -10.76
CA ASN A 132 11.52 -14.11 -12.16
C ASN A 132 10.55 -15.25 -12.49
N LYS A 133 10.21 -16.07 -11.49
CA LYS A 133 9.24 -17.17 -11.64
C LYS A 133 7.85 -16.82 -11.10
N ASN A 134 7.65 -15.60 -10.59
CA ASN A 134 6.45 -15.22 -9.86
C ASN A 134 6.10 -16.25 -8.76
N GLN A 135 7.11 -16.60 -7.96
CA GLN A 135 6.98 -17.60 -6.91
C GLN A 135 7.55 -17.12 -5.59
N PHE A 136 6.87 -17.47 -4.51
CA PHE A 136 7.34 -17.33 -3.16
C PHE A 136 7.34 -18.71 -2.49
N GLN A 137 8.52 -19.21 -2.17
CA GLN A 137 8.68 -20.50 -1.52
C GLN A 137 8.66 -20.30 -0.01
N ILE A 138 7.89 -21.10 0.71
CA ILE A 138 7.85 -21.06 2.18
C ILE A 138 8.01 -22.47 2.75
N LYS A 139 8.50 -22.56 3.98
CA LYS A 139 8.60 -23.80 4.74
C LYS A 139 7.88 -23.67 6.07
N LEU A 140 6.84 -24.47 6.25
CA LEU A 140 6.03 -24.52 7.49
C LEU A 140 5.96 -25.96 8.00
N HIS A 141 6.26 -26.17 9.28
CA HIS A 141 6.26 -27.48 9.93
C HIS A 141 7.03 -28.56 9.14
N GLY A 142 8.20 -28.19 8.61
CA GLY A 142 9.05 -29.10 7.83
C GLY A 142 8.61 -29.34 6.38
N LYS A 143 7.45 -28.82 5.96
CA LYS A 143 6.91 -28.95 4.59
C LYS A 143 7.14 -27.69 3.78
N SER A 144 7.54 -27.85 2.53
CA SER A 144 7.74 -26.74 1.58
C SER A 144 6.49 -26.52 0.73
N TYR A 145 6.20 -25.25 0.47
CA TYR A 145 5.08 -24.80 -0.36
C TYR A 145 5.58 -23.79 -1.38
N ILE A 146 4.98 -23.82 -2.57
CA ILE A 146 5.23 -22.82 -3.62
C ILE A 146 3.96 -21.99 -3.73
N ILE A 147 4.07 -20.72 -3.36
CA ILE A 147 2.99 -19.75 -3.43
C ILE A 147 3.14 -18.97 -4.74
N PRO A 148 2.08 -18.88 -5.58
CA PRO A 148 2.10 -18.01 -6.74
C PRO A 148 2.08 -16.54 -6.31
N THR A 149 2.94 -15.73 -6.91
CA THR A 149 2.93 -14.27 -6.77
C THR A 149 2.62 -13.62 -8.11
N PHE A 150 2.51 -12.29 -8.13
CA PHE A 150 2.37 -11.52 -9.36
C PHE A 150 2.97 -10.11 -9.20
N SER A 151 3.45 -9.53 -10.30
CA SER A 151 3.85 -8.13 -10.35
C SER A 151 2.69 -7.26 -10.85
N LYS A 152 2.66 -5.99 -10.43
CA LYS A 152 1.79 -5.00 -11.07
C LYS A 152 2.54 -4.29 -12.19
N ALA A 153 1.84 -3.97 -13.28
CA ALA A 153 2.38 -3.07 -14.28
C ALA A 153 2.52 -1.65 -13.68
N PRO A 154 3.51 -0.87 -14.10
CA PRO A 154 3.58 0.55 -13.74
C PRO A 154 2.29 1.24 -14.16
N ILE A 155 1.65 1.95 -13.23
CA ILE A 155 0.47 2.75 -13.55
C ILE A 155 0.93 3.87 -14.47
N ALA A 156 0.54 3.81 -15.74
CA ALA A 156 0.71 4.93 -16.67
C ALA A 156 -0.14 6.09 -16.16
N LYS A 157 0.50 7.18 -15.73
CA LYS A 157 -0.22 8.42 -15.46
C LYS A 157 -0.61 9.02 -16.80
N ASP A 158 -1.90 9.31 -16.98
CA ASP A 158 -2.33 10.21 -18.05
C ASP A 158 -1.52 11.51 -17.93
N PRO A 159 -1.03 12.08 -19.04
CA PRO A 159 -0.36 13.36 -19.01
C PRO A 159 -1.29 14.39 -18.35
N PRO A 160 -0.75 15.36 -17.59
CA PRO A 160 -1.56 16.44 -17.04
C PRO A 160 -2.31 17.07 -18.21
N LYS A 161 -3.65 17.12 -18.13
CA LYS A 161 -4.40 17.96 -19.05
C LYS A 161 -3.93 19.39 -18.79
N ASP A 162 -3.29 19.98 -19.79
CA ASP A 162 -2.97 21.40 -19.77
C ASP A 162 -4.29 22.13 -19.45
N ILE A 163 -4.27 22.89 -18.36
CA ILE A 163 -5.32 23.87 -18.11
C ILE A 163 -5.14 24.89 -19.23
N GLU A 164 -5.99 24.82 -20.26
CA GLU A 164 -6.09 25.88 -21.26
C GLU A 164 -6.44 27.17 -20.52
N THR A 165 -5.43 28.01 -20.32
CA THR A 165 -5.59 29.40 -19.94
C THR A 165 -6.23 30.13 -21.13
N SER A 166 -7.55 30.20 -21.17
CA SER A 166 -8.25 31.13 -22.04
C SER A 166 -8.28 32.51 -21.38
N GLU A 167 -7.17 33.24 -21.47
CA GLU A 167 -7.15 34.70 -21.31
C GLU A 167 -6.77 35.34 -22.66
N ALA A 168 -7.77 35.94 -23.31
CA ALA A 168 -7.70 36.99 -24.34
C ALA A 168 -9.14 37.18 -24.85
N LEU A 169 -9.75 38.36 -24.99
CA LEU A 169 -9.33 39.75 -24.96
C LEU A 169 -10.60 40.59 -24.76
N ASP A 170 -10.44 41.76 -24.14
CA ASP A 170 -11.42 42.84 -24.11
C ASP A 170 -12.02 43.15 -25.49
N SER A 171 -13.34 43.35 -25.54
CA SER A 171 -13.94 44.37 -26.39
C SER A 171 -15.18 44.96 -25.70
N ASN A 172 -15.05 46.23 -25.32
CA ASN A 172 -16.12 47.08 -24.82
C ASN A 172 -17.26 47.20 -25.85
N LEU A 173 -18.52 47.12 -25.39
CA LEU A 173 -19.59 47.94 -25.96
C LEU A 173 -20.67 48.28 -24.91
N SER A 174 -20.85 49.59 -24.77
CA SER A 174 -21.77 50.35 -23.93
C SER A 174 -23.25 49.95 -24.09
N SER A 175 -24.04 50.01 -22.99
CA SER A 175 -25.00 51.10 -22.76
C SER A 175 -26.03 50.85 -21.63
N GLU A 176 -26.30 51.95 -20.94
CA GLU A 176 -27.50 52.38 -20.20
C GLU A 176 -27.62 52.20 -18.67
N GLU A 177 -27.93 53.36 -18.09
CA GLU A 177 -28.13 53.79 -16.72
C GLU A 177 -29.29 53.08 -16.00
N PHE A 178 -29.31 53.08 -14.67
CA PHE A 178 -30.46 53.54 -13.87
C PHE A 178 -30.11 53.83 -12.39
N LYS A 179 -29.94 55.13 -12.10
CA LYS A 179 -30.45 55.97 -10.98
C LYS A 179 -30.38 55.58 -9.48
N LYS A 180 -30.03 56.66 -8.73
CA LYS A 180 -30.45 57.11 -7.37
C LYS A 180 -29.79 56.38 -6.18
N LYS A 181 -29.22 57.07 -5.19
CA LYS A 181 -29.66 58.30 -4.50
C LYS A 181 -28.48 59.01 -3.84
#